data_AF-A0AA50HYD4-F1
#
_entry.id   AF-A0AA50HYD4-F1
#
_cell.length_a   1.000
_cell.length_b   1.000
_cell.length_c   1.000
_cell.angle_alpha   90.00
_cell.angle_beta   90.00
_cell.angle_gamma   90.00
#
_symmetry.space_group_name_H-M   'P 1'
#
loop_
_entity.id
_entity.type
_entity.pdbx_description
1 polymer ?
#
loop_
_entity_poly.entity_id
_entity_poly.type
_entity_poly.pdbx_seq_one_letter_code
_entity_poly.pdbx_strand_id
1 'polypeptide(L)'
;MGLTGPLVTAVSGIIGKMYELFVTYDLDVIEINPLGISADGEVMALDGKITVNDTAINRHPDLINWRSEQWTGHSWLPGNLAQGQIGLICNSEGLALSTWDLLNSFGITGAYLLDEGRSDITLGEQLELAFNHLSQAPNLKGIFVNLATRATDTSALAEDLRSFYPCPPTPPVKTAVYGGRAPVCPSANGLPNGKPIRGKCYRWLSDLVREI
;
A
#
# COMPACT_ATOMS: atom_id res chain seq x y z
N MET A 1 -24.78 15.22 -22.67
CA MET A 1 -23.86 16.30 -23.11
C MET A 1 -24.55 17.43 -23.90
N GLY A 2 -25.80 17.28 -24.37
CA GLY A 2 -26.49 18.41 -25.04
C GLY A 2 -25.87 18.86 -26.37
N LEU A 3 -25.05 18.00 -27.00
CA LEU A 3 -24.32 18.31 -28.22
C LEU A 3 -25.26 18.24 -29.43
N THR A 4 -25.06 19.16 -30.36
CA THR A 4 -25.85 19.23 -31.61
C THR A 4 -24.94 19.50 -32.80
N GLY A 5 -25.33 19.02 -33.98
CA GLY A 5 -24.62 19.32 -35.22
C GLY A 5 -23.19 18.75 -35.26
N PRO A 6 -22.21 19.47 -35.82
CA PRO A 6 -20.84 18.99 -36.00
C PRO A 6 -20.13 18.53 -34.72
N LEU A 7 -20.52 19.10 -33.56
CA LEU A 7 -19.95 18.74 -32.26
C LEU A 7 -20.21 17.28 -31.87
N VAL A 8 -21.34 16.70 -32.32
CA VAL A 8 -21.63 15.28 -32.07
C VAL A 8 -20.58 14.39 -32.69
N THR A 9 -20.20 14.67 -33.95
CA THR A 9 -19.19 13.91 -34.67
C THR A 9 -17.80 14.10 -34.05
N ALA A 10 -17.45 15.34 -33.69
CA ALA A 10 -16.17 15.66 -33.09
C ALA A 10 -15.98 14.92 -31.75
N VAL A 11 -16.96 15.01 -30.85
CA VAL A 11 -16.91 14.34 -29.55
C VAL A 11 -16.98 12.82 -29.71
N SER A 12 -17.77 12.30 -30.65
CA SER A 12 -17.80 10.85 -30.93
C SER A 12 -16.44 10.33 -31.39
N GLY A 13 -15.71 11.11 -32.19
CA GLY A 13 -14.35 10.77 -32.61
C GLY A 13 -13.36 10.72 -31.45
N ILE A 14 -13.48 11.64 -30.49
CA ILE A 14 -12.69 11.63 -29.26
C ILE A 14 -13.01 10.39 -28.42
N ILE A 15 -14.29 10.09 -28.21
CA ILE A 15 -14.72 8.90 -27.45
C ILE A 15 -14.23 7.62 -28.11
N GLY A 16 -14.29 7.52 -29.44
CA GLY A 16 -13.76 6.38 -30.19
C GLY A 16 -12.27 6.16 -29.96
N LYS A 17 -11.47 7.24 -30.00
CA LYS A 17 -10.04 7.19 -29.69
C LYS A 17 -9.76 6.85 -28.22
N MET A 18 -10.55 7.39 -27.29
CA MET A 18 -10.44 7.04 -25.87
C MET A 18 -10.70 5.55 -25.65
N TYR A 19 -11.71 4.99 -26.32
CA TYR A 19 -12.02 3.56 -26.25
C TYR A 19 -10.91 2.70 -26.85
N GLU A 20 -10.35 3.10 -28.00
CA GLU A 20 -9.21 2.41 -28.61
C GLU A 20 -7.99 2.40 -27.67
N LEU A 21 -7.68 3.53 -27.04
CA LEU A 21 -6.62 3.61 -26.02
C LEU A 21 -6.93 2.72 -24.81
N PHE A 22 -8.16 2.76 -24.31
CA PHE A 22 -8.60 1.97 -23.16
C PHE A 22 -8.37 0.47 -23.37
N VAL A 23 -8.73 -0.04 -24.54
CA VAL A 23 -8.57 -1.46 -24.88
C VAL A 23 -7.11 -1.78 -25.20
N THR A 24 -6.42 -0.94 -25.97
CA THR A 24 -5.05 -1.21 -26.41
C THR A 24 -4.06 -1.29 -25.26
N TYR A 25 -4.21 -0.42 -24.25
CA TYR A 25 -3.25 -0.28 -23.15
C TYR A 25 -3.73 -0.90 -21.84
N ASP A 26 -4.81 -1.68 -21.85
CA ASP A 26 -5.42 -2.27 -20.66
C ASP A 26 -5.62 -1.24 -19.54
N LEU A 27 -6.31 -0.13 -19.86
CA LEU A 27 -6.55 0.94 -18.91
C LEU A 27 -7.70 0.56 -17.97
N ASP A 28 -7.61 0.96 -16.71
CA ASP A 28 -8.74 0.88 -15.76
C ASP A 28 -9.61 2.14 -15.85
N VAL A 29 -9.00 3.31 -16.13
CA VAL A 29 -9.69 4.59 -16.25
C VAL A 29 -9.09 5.40 -17.39
N ILE A 30 -9.96 6.00 -18.20
CA ILE A 30 -9.62 7.13 -19.08
C ILE A 30 -10.73 8.18 -18.95
N GLU A 31 -10.37 9.37 -18.49
CA GLU A 31 -11.28 10.48 -18.28
C GLU A 31 -10.70 11.74 -18.90
N ILE A 32 -11.55 12.54 -19.55
CA ILE A 32 -11.22 13.92 -19.95
C ILE A 32 -12.19 14.82 -19.19
N ASN A 33 -11.66 15.67 -18.33
CA ASN A 33 -12.47 16.54 -17.51
C ASN A 33 -11.68 17.79 -17.06
N PRO A 34 -11.91 18.97 -17.68
CA PRO A 34 -12.99 19.26 -18.62
C PRO A 34 -12.68 18.94 -20.09
N LEU A 35 -13.74 18.62 -20.85
CA LEU A 35 -13.75 18.66 -22.31
C LEU A 35 -14.29 20.02 -22.75
N GLY A 36 -13.41 20.89 -23.21
CA GLY A 36 -13.72 22.25 -23.63
C GLY A 36 -14.22 22.35 -25.07
N ILE A 37 -14.99 23.40 -25.35
CA ILE A 37 -15.39 23.82 -26.71
C ILE A 37 -14.94 25.27 -26.88
N SER A 38 -14.15 25.55 -27.91
CA SER A 38 -13.69 26.91 -28.21
C SER A 38 -14.83 27.77 -28.79
N ALA A 39 -14.63 29.09 -28.86
CA ALA A 39 -15.59 30.00 -29.49
C ALA A 39 -15.81 29.68 -30.98
N ASP A 40 -14.82 29.07 -31.63
CA ASP A 40 -14.86 28.65 -33.03
C ASP A 40 -15.51 27.26 -33.22
N GLY A 41 -15.98 26.63 -32.13
CA GLY A 41 -16.66 25.33 -32.17
C GLY A 41 -15.73 24.13 -32.21
N GLU A 42 -14.44 24.30 -31.90
CA GLU A 42 -13.47 23.20 -31.83
C GLU A 42 -13.51 22.54 -30.44
N VAL A 43 -13.40 21.21 -30.41
CA VAL A 43 -13.41 20.42 -29.17
C VAL A 43 -11.98 20.18 -28.71
N MET A 44 -11.70 20.44 -27.42
CA MET A 44 -10.37 20.31 -26.83
C MET A 44 -10.43 19.57 -25.48
N ALA A 45 -9.51 18.64 -25.26
CA ALA A 45 -9.29 18.04 -23.95
C ALA A 45 -8.43 19.01 -23.12
N LEU A 46 -8.98 19.55 -22.03
CA LEU A 46 -8.28 20.53 -21.19
C LEU A 46 -7.49 19.87 -20.06
N ASP A 47 -8.06 18.80 -19.50
CA ASP A 47 -7.41 17.96 -18.51
C ASP A 47 -7.87 16.51 -18.72
N GLY A 48 -6.99 15.56 -18.40
CA GLY A 48 -7.25 14.15 -18.60
C GLY A 48 -6.53 13.29 -17.57
N LYS A 49 -7.21 12.24 -17.12
CA LYS A 49 -6.69 11.25 -16.19
C LYS A 49 -6.72 9.88 -16.83
N ILE A 50 -5.60 9.18 -16.75
CA ILE A 50 -5.47 7.78 -17.17
C ILE A 50 -4.96 6.98 -15.98
N THR A 51 -5.59 5.84 -15.73
CA THR A 51 -5.09 4.82 -14.80
C THR A 51 -4.89 3.54 -15.59
N VAL A 52 -3.68 2.96 -15.51
CA VAL A 52 -3.33 1.69 -16.15
C VAL A 52 -3.62 0.55 -15.18
N ASN A 53 -4.03 -0.60 -15.69
CA ASN A 53 -4.18 -1.79 -14.87
C ASN A 53 -2.82 -2.34 -14.43
N ASP A 54 -2.56 -2.32 -13.13
CA ASP A 54 -1.29 -2.76 -12.55
C ASP A 54 -0.96 -4.24 -12.88
N THR A 55 -1.97 -5.09 -13.05
CA THR A 55 -1.76 -6.50 -13.40
C THR A 55 -1.39 -6.71 -14.88
N ALA A 56 -1.72 -5.72 -15.73
CA ALA A 56 -1.43 -5.75 -17.16
C ALA A 56 -0.12 -5.02 -17.53
N ILE A 57 0.50 -4.29 -16.60
CA ILE A 57 1.64 -3.40 -16.87
C ILE A 57 2.83 -4.12 -17.52
N ASN A 58 3.05 -5.39 -17.18
CA ASN A 58 4.12 -6.21 -17.75
C ASN A 58 3.98 -6.44 -19.27
N ARG A 59 2.78 -6.24 -19.84
CA ARG A 59 2.52 -6.32 -21.28
C ARG A 59 2.82 -5.01 -22.01
N HIS A 60 2.92 -3.90 -21.29
CA HIS A 60 3.06 -2.54 -21.82
C HIS A 60 4.28 -1.84 -21.21
N PRO A 61 5.52 -2.32 -21.51
CA PRO A 61 6.74 -1.81 -20.89
C PRO A 61 7.02 -0.33 -21.20
N ASP A 62 6.45 0.19 -22.29
CA ASP A 62 6.50 1.59 -22.70
C ASP A 62 5.75 2.52 -21.73
N LEU A 63 4.68 2.04 -21.08
CA LEU A 63 3.90 2.83 -20.11
C LEU A 63 4.65 3.10 -18.80
N ILE A 64 5.66 2.30 -18.47
CA ILE A 64 6.46 2.47 -17.25
C ILE A 64 7.13 3.85 -17.24
N ASN A 65 7.54 4.35 -18.40
CA ASN A 65 8.18 5.66 -18.55
C ASN A 65 7.22 6.84 -18.38
N TRP A 66 5.90 6.59 -18.44
CA TRP A 66 4.86 7.62 -18.30
C TRP A 66 4.30 7.70 -16.88
N ARG A 67 4.84 6.89 -15.96
CA ARG A 67 4.46 6.90 -14.55
C ARG A 67 4.81 8.26 -13.94
N SER A 68 3.81 8.96 -13.41
CA SER A 68 4.06 10.19 -12.66
C SER A 68 4.98 9.91 -11.47
N GLU A 69 5.96 10.78 -11.22
CA GLU A 69 6.91 10.68 -10.09
C GLU A 69 6.22 10.56 -8.71
N GLN A 70 4.94 10.94 -8.61
CA GLN A 70 4.14 10.80 -7.39
C GLN A 70 3.73 9.35 -7.07
N TRP A 71 3.85 8.41 -8.01
CA TRP A 71 3.61 7.01 -7.70
C TRP A 71 4.84 6.40 -7.02
N THR A 72 4.84 6.43 -5.70
CA THR A 72 5.91 5.89 -4.86
C THR A 72 5.90 4.35 -4.75
N GLY A 73 5.04 3.64 -5.49
CA GLY A 73 5.06 2.17 -5.50
C GLY A 73 4.50 1.53 -4.23
N HIS A 74 4.06 2.32 -3.27
CA HIS A 74 3.46 1.84 -2.04
C HIS A 74 1.96 2.15 -2.10
N SER A 75 1.13 1.13 -1.92
CA SER A 75 -0.29 1.35 -1.62
C SER A 75 -0.33 1.96 -0.21
N TRP A 76 -0.27 3.29 -0.17
CA TRP A 76 -0.48 4.03 1.06
C TRP A 76 -1.95 3.93 1.38
N LEU A 77 -2.25 3.19 2.44
CA LEU A 77 -3.57 3.26 3.04
C LEU A 77 -3.87 4.72 3.42
N PRO A 78 -5.14 5.14 3.38
CA PRO A 78 -5.54 6.52 3.59
C PRO A 78 -5.12 7.00 4.98
N GLY A 79 -3.94 7.60 5.08
CA GLY A 79 -3.32 7.92 6.36
C GLY A 79 -2.35 9.08 6.23
N ASN A 80 -2.54 10.12 7.04
CA ASN A 80 -1.60 11.22 7.15
C ASN A 80 -0.45 10.81 8.07
N LEU A 81 0.69 10.44 7.47
CA LEU A 81 1.94 10.11 8.18
C LEU A 81 2.37 11.19 9.17
N ALA A 82 2.08 12.47 8.92
CA ALA A 82 2.46 13.57 9.81
C ALA A 82 1.69 13.56 11.15
N GLN A 83 0.50 12.95 11.20
CA GLN A 83 -0.32 12.87 12.42
C GLN A 83 -0.17 11.52 13.15
N GLY A 84 0.54 10.56 12.56
CA GLY A 84 0.53 9.17 13.01
C GLY A 84 1.56 8.90 14.09
N GLN A 85 1.14 8.22 15.16
CA GLN A 85 2.04 7.80 16.25
C GLN A 85 2.60 6.38 16.08
N ILE A 86 1.91 5.53 15.32
CA ILE A 86 2.36 4.16 15.03
C ILE A 86 2.50 3.99 13.53
N GLY A 87 3.65 3.47 13.10
CA GLY A 87 3.86 3.04 11.72
C GLY A 87 3.45 1.59 11.55
N LEU A 88 2.58 1.29 10.59
CA LEU A 88 2.20 -0.08 10.26
C LEU A 88 3.05 -0.61 9.10
N ILE A 89 3.57 -1.83 9.19
CA ILE A 89 4.23 -2.53 8.07
C ILE A 89 3.48 -3.84 7.84
N CYS A 90 2.84 -3.99 6.68
CA CYS A 90 2.09 -5.18 6.32
C CYS A 90 2.51 -5.74 4.97
N ASN A 91 2.35 -7.04 4.75
CA ASN A 91 2.66 -7.69 3.46
C ASN A 91 1.44 -7.93 2.56
N SER A 92 0.25 -7.52 2.97
CA SER A 92 -0.94 -7.56 2.11
C SER A 92 -1.88 -6.41 2.41
N GLU A 93 -2.53 -5.88 1.37
CA GLU A 93 -3.42 -4.72 1.49
C GLU A 93 -4.61 -4.99 2.42
N GLY A 94 -5.22 -6.18 2.33
CA GLY A 94 -6.33 -6.56 3.21
C GLY A 94 -5.93 -6.65 4.69
N LEU A 95 -4.73 -7.17 4.98
CA LEU A 95 -4.18 -7.20 6.34
C LEU A 95 -3.83 -5.80 6.81
N ALA A 96 -3.27 -4.98 5.92
CA ALA A 96 -2.96 -3.59 6.18
C ALA A 96 -4.23 -2.81 6.53
N LEU A 97 -5.28 -2.90 5.72
CA LEU A 97 -6.58 -2.22 5.94
C LEU A 97 -7.23 -2.69 7.24
N SER A 98 -7.31 -4.00 7.46
CA SER A 98 -7.91 -4.55 8.69
C SER A 98 -7.15 -4.12 9.95
N THR A 99 -5.82 -4.07 9.86
CA THR A 99 -4.98 -3.60 10.98
C THR A 99 -5.10 -2.10 11.14
N TRP A 100 -5.15 -1.35 10.04
CA TRP A 100 -5.34 0.09 10.04
C TRP A 100 -6.68 0.47 10.66
N ASP A 101 -7.79 -0.18 10.31
CA ASP A 101 -9.11 0.07 10.92
C ASP A 101 -9.07 -0.12 12.45
N LEU A 102 -8.43 -1.20 12.88
CA LEU A 102 -8.24 -1.52 14.29
C LEU A 102 -7.35 -0.47 14.99
N LEU A 103 -6.25 -0.07 14.38
CA LEU A 103 -5.35 0.96 14.91
C LEU A 103 -5.97 2.38 14.86
N ASN A 104 -6.79 2.67 13.87
CA ASN A 104 -7.53 3.92 13.72
C ASN A 104 -8.59 4.07 14.83
N SER A 105 -9.17 2.95 15.30
CA SER A 105 -10.00 2.95 16.52
C SER A 105 -9.23 3.41 17.78
N PHE A 106 -7.89 3.41 17.72
CA PHE A 106 -6.97 3.92 18.74
C PHE A 106 -6.22 5.19 18.32
N GLY A 107 -6.58 5.84 17.21
CA GLY A 107 -6.03 7.13 16.78
C GLY A 107 -4.72 7.09 15.99
N ILE A 108 -4.45 6.01 15.25
CA ILE A 108 -3.23 5.84 14.44
C ILE A 108 -3.49 6.20 12.97
N THR A 109 -2.55 6.90 12.33
CA THR A 109 -2.79 7.49 10.99
C THR A 109 -1.72 7.21 9.93
N GLY A 110 -0.76 6.30 10.12
CA GLY A 110 0.29 6.00 9.11
C GLY A 110 0.52 4.50 8.88
N ALA A 111 0.54 4.06 7.61
CA ALA A 111 0.81 2.67 7.22
C ALA A 111 1.68 2.58 5.96
N TYR A 112 2.56 1.58 5.94
CA TYR A 112 3.44 1.20 4.85
C TYR A 112 3.14 -0.25 4.43
N LEU A 113 2.94 -0.47 3.14
CA LEU A 113 2.69 -1.79 2.58
C LEU A 113 3.98 -2.33 1.95
N LEU A 114 4.44 -3.50 2.41
CA LEU A 114 5.44 -4.32 1.75
C LEU A 114 4.82 -4.96 0.50
N ASP A 115 5.58 -4.96 -0.58
CA ASP A 115 5.16 -5.53 -1.86
C ASP A 115 5.74 -6.94 -1.99
N GLU A 116 4.95 -7.95 -1.62
CA GLU A 116 5.33 -9.37 -1.77
C GLU A 116 5.51 -9.80 -3.23
N GLY A 117 5.03 -9.01 -4.19
CA GLY A 117 5.15 -9.27 -5.63
C GLY A 117 6.48 -8.81 -6.24
N ARG A 118 7.27 -8.03 -5.51
CA ARG A 118 8.60 -7.60 -5.95
C ARG A 118 9.62 -8.72 -5.84
N SER A 119 9.87 -9.39 -6.97
CA SER A 119 10.92 -10.41 -7.10
C SER A 119 12.34 -9.84 -7.17
N ASP A 120 12.48 -8.52 -7.28
CA ASP A 120 13.74 -7.80 -7.49
C ASP A 120 14.44 -7.41 -6.18
N ILE A 121 13.72 -7.37 -5.05
CA ILE A 121 14.27 -6.99 -3.73
C ILE A 121 13.87 -7.97 -2.64
N THR A 122 14.81 -8.24 -1.73
CA THR A 122 14.65 -9.12 -0.58
C THR A 122 13.74 -8.51 0.48
N LEU A 123 13.18 -9.35 1.37
CA LEU A 123 12.38 -8.88 2.50
C LEU A 123 13.16 -7.89 3.40
N GLY A 124 14.46 -8.11 3.59
CA GLY A 124 15.32 -7.20 4.38
C GLY A 124 15.41 -5.80 3.75
N GLU A 125 15.61 -5.73 2.43
CA GLU A 125 15.64 -4.45 1.69
C GLU A 125 14.27 -3.76 1.73
N GLN A 126 13.18 -4.52 1.63
CA GLN A 126 11.83 -3.97 1.76
C GLN A 126 11.57 -3.38 3.16
N LEU A 127 12.03 -4.07 4.22
CA LEU A 127 11.95 -3.58 5.59
C LEU A 127 12.80 -2.32 5.77
N GLU A 128 14.02 -2.28 5.23
CA GLU A 128 14.88 -1.10 5.32
C GLU A 128 14.22 0.14 4.70
N LEU A 129 13.63 0.00 3.51
CA LEU A 129 12.87 1.08 2.87
C LEU A 129 11.68 1.53 3.72
N ALA A 130 10.92 0.58 4.29
CA ALA A 130 9.79 0.88 5.15
C ALA A 130 10.22 1.66 6.40
N PHE A 131 11.30 1.24 7.06
CA PHE A 131 11.84 1.90 8.25
C PHE A 131 12.38 3.30 7.95
N ASN A 132 13.15 3.45 6.87
CA ASN A 132 13.67 4.74 6.43
C ASN A 132 12.57 5.73 6.06
N HIS A 133 11.44 5.24 5.57
CA HIS A 133 10.28 6.08 5.31
C HIS A 133 9.54 6.45 6.60
N LEU A 134 9.18 5.46 7.43
CA LEU A 134 8.44 5.68 8.67
C LEU A 134 9.22 6.58 9.64
N SER A 135 10.55 6.49 9.69
CA SER A 135 11.40 7.34 10.54
C SER A 135 11.33 8.83 10.20
N GLN A 136 10.84 9.22 9.02
CA GLN A 136 10.61 10.61 8.64
C GLN A 136 9.35 11.20 9.30
N ALA A 137 8.47 10.36 9.85
CA ALA A 137 7.28 10.82 10.55
C ALA A 137 7.66 11.44 11.91
N PRO A 138 7.44 12.75 12.13
CA PRO A 138 7.96 13.46 13.31
C PRO A 138 7.33 13.01 14.63
N ASN A 139 6.17 12.36 14.57
CA ASN A 139 5.40 11.92 15.74
C ASN A 139 5.47 10.40 15.98
N LEU A 140 6.34 9.68 15.27
CA LEU A 140 6.44 8.22 15.36
C LEU A 140 6.94 7.79 16.74
N LYS A 141 6.11 7.02 17.45
CA LYS A 141 6.42 6.43 18.76
C LYS A 141 6.73 4.93 18.69
N GLY A 142 6.34 4.25 17.61
CA GLY A 142 6.57 2.82 17.46
C GLY A 142 6.17 2.29 16.08
N ILE A 143 6.66 1.09 15.74
CA ILE A 143 6.36 0.41 14.49
C ILE A 143 5.70 -0.94 14.81
N PHE A 144 4.59 -1.22 14.16
CA PHE A 144 3.92 -2.51 14.21
C PHE A 144 4.09 -3.24 12.87
N VAL A 145 4.80 -4.36 12.89
CA VAL A 145 5.04 -5.21 11.74
C VAL A 145 4.07 -6.40 11.80
N ASN A 146 3.20 -6.51 10.81
CA ASN A 146 2.13 -7.51 10.76
C ASN A 146 2.16 -8.27 9.43
N LEU A 147 2.65 -9.51 9.44
CA LEU A 147 2.94 -10.28 8.24
C LEU A 147 2.16 -11.60 8.23
N ALA A 148 1.54 -11.94 7.11
CA ALA A 148 0.86 -13.21 6.92
C ALA A 148 1.46 -14.03 5.77
N THR A 149 1.98 -15.22 6.05
CA THR A 149 2.54 -16.12 5.05
C THR A 149 1.63 -17.32 4.79
N ARG A 150 1.68 -17.85 3.56
CA ARG A 150 1.03 -19.13 3.20
C ARG A 150 1.79 -20.35 3.73
N ALA A 151 3.02 -20.18 4.19
CA ALA A 151 3.82 -21.24 4.76
C ALA A 151 3.20 -21.78 6.06
N THR A 152 3.32 -23.09 6.28
CA THR A 152 2.88 -23.74 7.52
C THR A 152 3.84 -23.48 8.68
N ASP A 153 5.12 -23.27 8.37
CA ASP A 153 6.16 -22.87 9.32
C ASP A 153 6.50 -21.39 9.14
N THR A 154 6.50 -20.66 10.26
CA THR A 154 6.79 -19.22 10.33
C THR A 154 8.14 -18.94 11.00
N SER A 155 8.88 -19.98 11.42
CA SER A 155 10.09 -19.85 12.22
C SER A 155 11.21 -19.15 11.48
N ALA A 156 11.42 -19.48 10.20
CA ALA A 156 12.43 -18.84 9.35
C ALA A 156 12.16 -17.33 9.20
N LEU A 157 10.93 -16.95 8.87
CA LEU A 157 10.53 -15.55 8.76
C LEU A 157 10.68 -14.80 10.10
N ALA A 158 10.35 -15.44 11.22
CA ALA A 158 10.55 -14.86 12.55
C ALA A 158 12.04 -14.66 12.89
N GLU A 159 12.91 -15.57 12.46
CA GLU A 159 14.36 -15.48 12.63
C GLU A 159 14.97 -14.39 11.76
N ASP A 160 14.55 -14.29 10.50
CA ASP A 160 14.95 -13.23 9.57
C ASP A 160 14.61 -11.85 10.14
N LEU A 161 13.37 -11.66 10.59
CA LEU A 161 12.93 -10.41 11.22
C LEU A 161 13.74 -10.10 12.48
N ARG A 162 14.04 -11.11 13.31
CA ARG A 162 14.85 -10.94 14.51
C ARG A 162 16.28 -10.54 14.18
N SER A 163 16.86 -11.09 13.11
CA SER A 163 18.21 -10.74 12.66
C SER A 163 18.28 -9.31 12.13
N PHE A 164 17.18 -8.81 11.58
CA PHE A 164 17.08 -7.47 11.02
C PHE A 164 17.01 -6.38 12.10
N TYR A 165 16.28 -6.61 13.21
CA TYR A 165 16.11 -5.57 14.23
C TYR A 165 17.33 -5.43 15.15
N PRO A 166 17.85 -4.21 15.36
CA PRO A 166 18.81 -3.96 16.44
C PRO A 166 18.13 -4.18 17.81
N CYS A 167 18.89 -4.62 18.81
CA CYS A 167 18.36 -4.91 20.14
C CYS A 167 18.87 -3.88 21.19
N PRO A 168 17.99 -3.03 21.78
CA PRO A 168 16.57 -2.84 21.47
C PRO A 168 16.34 -1.90 20.26
N PRO A 169 15.25 -2.09 19.50
CA PRO A 169 14.97 -1.26 18.33
C PRO A 169 14.48 0.14 18.74
N THR A 170 14.95 1.16 18.04
CA THR A 170 14.52 2.56 18.21
C THR A 170 14.07 3.11 16.85
N PRO A 171 12.78 3.48 16.66
CA PRO A 171 11.68 3.41 17.61
C PRO A 171 11.29 1.96 17.98
N PRO A 172 10.55 1.72 19.09
CA PRO A 172 10.09 0.40 19.48
C PRO A 172 9.37 -0.33 18.34
N VAL A 173 9.82 -1.55 18.03
CA VAL A 173 9.21 -2.41 17.01
C VAL A 173 8.51 -3.57 17.70
N LYS A 174 7.26 -3.83 17.30
CA LYS A 174 6.57 -5.07 17.65
C LYS A 174 6.13 -5.80 16.40
N THR A 175 6.25 -7.13 16.40
CA THR A 175 6.06 -7.97 15.21
C THR A 175 5.03 -9.07 15.49
N ALA A 176 4.12 -9.28 14.55
CA ALA A 176 3.17 -10.40 14.53
C ALA A 176 3.29 -11.14 13.19
N VAL A 177 3.48 -12.46 13.25
CA VAL A 177 3.59 -13.31 12.05
C VAL A 177 2.50 -14.40 12.07
N TYR A 178 1.76 -14.50 10.97
CA TYR A 178 0.65 -15.43 10.78
C TYR A 178 1.03 -16.47 9.70
N GLY A 179 0.64 -17.73 9.89
CA GLY A 179 0.89 -18.82 8.94
C GLY A 179 -0.19 -19.90 8.95
N GLY A 180 0.04 -21.02 8.26
CA GLY A 180 -0.89 -22.16 8.22
C GLY A 180 -1.12 -22.86 9.57
N ARG A 181 -0.34 -22.52 10.60
CA ARG A 181 -0.62 -22.78 12.02
C ARG A 181 -0.76 -21.45 12.77
N ALA A 182 -1.44 -21.49 13.92
CA ALA A 182 -1.81 -20.30 14.70
C ALA A 182 -0.64 -19.32 14.93
N PRO A 183 -0.93 -18.00 15.03
CA PRO A 183 0.06 -16.92 14.96
C PRO A 183 1.21 -17.09 15.95
N VAL A 184 2.41 -16.70 15.51
CA VAL A 184 3.64 -16.74 16.30
C VAL A 184 4.16 -15.32 16.44
N CYS A 185 4.45 -14.89 17.67
CA CYS A 185 5.11 -13.61 17.95
C CYS A 185 6.62 -13.89 18.01
N PRO A 186 7.44 -13.26 17.16
CA PRO A 186 8.89 -13.24 17.35
C PRO A 186 9.15 -12.39 18.61
N SER A 187 9.42 -13.01 19.75
CA SER A 187 9.63 -12.27 20.99
C SER A 187 11.12 -11.91 21.15
N ALA A 188 11.41 -10.63 21.36
CA ALA A 188 12.67 -10.17 21.98
C ALA A 188 12.59 -10.16 23.52
N ASN A 189 11.38 -10.11 24.11
CA ASN A 189 11.15 -9.92 25.56
C ASN A 189 10.29 -11.02 26.22
N GLY A 190 10.72 -12.28 26.12
CA GLY A 190 10.28 -13.32 27.06
C GLY A 190 8.91 -13.97 26.86
N LEU A 191 8.32 -13.97 25.65
CA LEU A 191 7.24 -14.92 25.35
C LEU A 191 7.84 -16.25 24.87
N PRO A 192 7.31 -17.41 25.33
CA PRO A 192 7.93 -18.71 25.08
C PRO A 192 7.87 -19.10 23.59
N ASN A 193 9.03 -19.53 23.06
CA ASN A 193 9.24 -20.02 21.71
C ASN A 193 8.09 -20.88 21.17
N GLY A 194 7.62 -20.56 19.95
CA GLY A 194 6.84 -21.47 19.11
C GLY A 194 5.45 -21.88 19.61
N LYS A 195 4.85 -21.19 20.60
CA LYS A 195 3.48 -21.49 21.04
C LYS A 195 2.44 -20.68 20.25
N PRO A 196 1.37 -21.34 19.73
CA PRO A 196 0.31 -20.67 18.98
C PRO A 196 -0.44 -19.66 19.84
N ILE A 197 -0.55 -18.42 19.35
CA ILE A 197 -1.25 -17.33 20.03
C ILE A 197 -2.76 -17.43 19.73
N ARG A 198 -3.44 -18.42 20.31
CA ARG A 198 -4.93 -18.43 20.28
C ARG A 198 -5.45 -17.46 21.35
N GLY A 199 -6.17 -16.41 20.90
CA GLY A 199 -6.95 -15.52 21.77
C GLY A 199 -6.18 -14.43 22.53
N LYS A 200 -4.86 -14.26 22.32
CA LYS A 200 -4.07 -13.22 23.00
C LYS A 200 -3.65 -12.03 22.12
N CYS A 201 -3.78 -12.10 20.79
CA CYS A 201 -3.41 -10.98 19.91
C CYS A 201 -4.21 -9.69 20.21
N TYR A 202 -5.51 -9.80 20.49
CA TYR A 202 -6.36 -8.63 20.76
C TYR A 202 -6.08 -7.96 22.10
N ARG A 203 -5.81 -8.74 23.15
CA ARG A 203 -5.47 -8.21 24.49
C ARG A 203 -4.12 -7.50 24.50
N TRP A 204 -3.22 -7.96 23.64
CA TRP A 204 -1.89 -7.39 23.48
C TRP A 204 -1.88 -6.10 22.67
N LEU A 205 -2.73 -5.98 21.65
CA LEU A 205 -2.84 -4.72 20.92
C LEU A 205 -3.42 -3.61 21.80
N SER A 206 -4.36 -3.96 22.69
CA SER A 206 -4.80 -3.03 23.73
C SER A 206 -3.70 -2.68 24.74
N ASP A 207 -2.76 -3.59 25.04
CA ASP A 207 -1.63 -3.30 25.93
C ASP A 207 -0.56 -2.44 25.21
N LEU A 208 -0.30 -2.68 23.92
CA LEU A 208 0.57 -1.85 23.07
C LEU A 208 0.04 -0.41 22.96
N VAL A 209 -1.26 -0.24 22.72
CA VAL A 209 -1.90 1.08 22.70
C VAL A 209 -1.83 1.77 24.08
N ARG A 210 -1.78 1.00 25.18
CA ARG A 210 -1.67 1.55 26.54
C ARG A 210 -0.23 1.93 26.92
N GLU A 211 0.77 1.30 26.30
CA GLU A 211 2.19 1.54 26.55
C GLU A 211 2.77 2.71 25.73
N ILE A 212 2.01 3.26 24.76
CA ILE A 212 2.45 4.30 23.80
C ILE A 212 1.60 5.56 23.93
#